data_AF-A0A267DV26-F1
#
_entry.id   AF-A0A267DV26-F1
#
_cell.length_a   1.000
_cell.length_b   1.000
_cell.length_c   1.000
_cell.angle_alpha   90.00
_cell.angle_beta   90.00
_cell.angle_gamma   90.00
#
_symmetry.space_group_name_H-M   'P 1'
#
loop_
_entity.id
_entity.type
_entity.pdbx_description
1 polymer ?
#
loop_
_entity_poly.entity_id
_entity_poly.type
_entity_poly.pdbx_seq_one_letter_code
_entity_poly.pdbx_strand_id
1 'polypeptide(L)'
;KLMKSKSEKYEQGFIVDPYVMSPTNIVADVLRIKSDQGFSGIPITDSGKMGGKLVGPGNLSRYRLSWRVQYSTPIREVMTPLSELITAPAGVTLSQAHDVLQKSKKANYQS
;
A
#
# COMPACT_ATOMS: atom_id res chain seq x y z
N LYS A 1 -6.40 -10.53 22.02
CA LYS A 1 -6.09 -9.74 20.79
C LYS A 1 -7.36 -9.76 19.94
N LEU A 2 -8.20 -8.71 20.00
CA LEU A 2 -9.49 -8.72 19.29
C LEU A 2 -9.24 -8.73 17.78
N MET A 3 -9.74 -9.76 17.11
CA MET A 3 -9.72 -9.90 15.66
C MET A 3 -10.90 -9.10 15.11
N LYS A 4 -10.64 -7.85 14.67
CA LYS A 4 -11.65 -7.01 14.00
C LYS A 4 -12.14 -7.71 12.73
N SER A 5 -13.46 -7.74 12.54
CA SER A 5 -14.09 -8.44 11.41
C SER A 5 -13.64 -7.81 10.08
N LYS A 6 -13.61 -8.61 9.00
CA LYS A 6 -13.13 -8.16 7.67
C LYS A 6 -13.91 -6.95 7.15
N SER A 7 -15.14 -6.74 7.61
CA SER A 7 -16.01 -5.60 7.34
C SER A 7 -15.65 -4.32 8.11
N GLU A 8 -15.02 -4.40 9.28
CA GLU A 8 -14.64 -3.23 10.08
C GLU A 8 -13.41 -2.50 9.55
N LYS A 9 -12.67 -3.11 8.61
CA LYS A 9 -11.47 -2.50 8.01
C LYS A 9 -11.81 -1.58 6.83
N TYR A 10 -13.07 -1.59 6.37
CA TYR A 10 -13.53 -0.86 5.20
C TYR A 10 -14.80 -0.09 5.52
N GLU A 11 -14.78 1.23 5.37
CA GLU A 11 -16.00 2.05 5.42
C GLU A 11 -16.32 2.53 4.01
N GLN A 12 -17.53 2.22 3.54
CA GLN A 12 -18.02 2.65 2.22
C GLN A 12 -17.06 2.33 1.06
N GLY A 13 -16.29 1.24 1.17
CA GLY A 13 -15.30 0.83 0.17
C GLY A 13 -13.90 1.43 0.34
N PHE A 14 -13.67 2.31 1.33
CA PHE A 14 -12.36 2.87 1.66
C PHE A 14 -11.71 2.14 2.83
N ILE A 15 -10.38 1.95 2.77
CA ILE A 15 -9.61 1.40 3.89
C ILE A 15 -9.38 2.53 4.90
N VAL A 16 -9.93 2.41 6.10
CA VAL A 16 -9.89 3.47 7.14
C VAL A 16 -8.60 3.45 7.94
N ASP A 17 -8.11 2.25 8.27
CA ASP A 17 -6.92 2.05 9.11
C ASP A 17 -5.97 1.04 8.44
N PRO A 18 -5.30 1.42 7.34
CA PRO A 18 -4.34 0.55 6.68
C PRO A 18 -3.09 0.38 7.55
N TYR A 19 -2.48 -0.80 7.44
CA TYR A 19 -1.11 -0.96 7.91
C TYR A 19 -0.19 -0.09 7.05
N VAL A 20 0.69 0.70 7.66
CA VAL A 20 1.63 1.60 6.97
C VAL A 20 3.07 1.34 7.42
N MET A 21 4.03 1.66 6.55
CA MET A 21 5.45 1.46 6.81
C MET A 21 6.27 2.68 6.43
N SER A 22 7.50 2.74 6.92
CA SER A 22 8.47 3.79 6.57
C SER A 22 9.38 3.35 5.42
N PRO A 23 10.03 4.30 4.71
CA PRO A 23 11.00 3.97 3.66
C PRO A 23 12.25 3.25 4.20
N THR A 24 12.50 3.34 5.50
CA THR A 24 13.63 2.71 6.20
C THR A 24 13.36 1.28 6.65
N ASN A 25 12.11 0.84 6.65
CA ASN A 25 11.81 -0.58 6.85
C ASN A 25 12.45 -1.42 5.75
N ILE A 26 12.61 -2.72 6.01
CA ILE A 26 13.29 -3.64 5.09
C ILE A 26 12.31 -4.54 4.35
N VAL A 27 12.76 -5.14 3.26
CA VAL A 27 11.97 -6.09 2.45
C VAL A 27 11.43 -7.25 3.29
N ALA A 28 12.20 -7.74 4.28
CA ALA A 28 11.75 -8.79 5.18
C ALA A 28 10.44 -8.44 5.92
N ASP A 29 10.30 -7.18 6.36
CA ASP A 29 9.12 -6.72 7.09
C ASP A 29 7.87 -6.81 6.21
N VAL A 30 8.00 -6.40 4.94
CA VAL A 30 6.92 -6.43 3.94
C VAL A 30 6.46 -7.87 3.68
N LEU A 31 7.42 -8.78 3.50
CA LEU A 31 7.13 -10.20 3.26
C LEU A 31 6.45 -10.84 4.47
N ARG A 32 6.87 -10.50 5.68
CA ARG A 32 6.22 -10.94 6.92
C ARG A 32 4.78 -10.44 7.01
N ILE A 33 4.53 -9.16 6.79
CA ILE A 33 3.16 -8.61 6.82
C ILE A 33 2.29 -9.24 5.74
N LYS A 34 2.83 -9.45 4.53
CA LYS A 34 2.12 -10.15 3.46
C LYS A 34 1.73 -11.57 3.86
N SER A 35 2.63 -12.30 4.51
CA SER A 35 2.36 -13.65 5.04
C SER A 35 1.32 -13.64 6.15
N ASP A 36 1.44 -12.70 7.09
CA ASP A 36 0.59 -12.63 8.28
C ASP A 36 -0.82 -12.12 7.99
N GLN A 37 -0.95 -11.18 7.04
CA GLN A 37 -2.20 -10.45 6.78
C GLN A 37 -2.87 -10.80 5.45
N GLY A 38 -2.16 -11.50 4.54
CA GLY A 38 -2.70 -11.91 3.24
C GLY A 38 -2.87 -10.78 2.22
N PHE A 39 -2.35 -9.58 2.49
CA PHE A 39 -2.34 -8.46 1.54
C PHE A 39 -0.95 -7.85 1.37
N SER A 40 -0.66 -7.34 0.19
CA SER A 40 0.65 -6.75 -0.17
C SER A 40 0.59 -5.24 -0.44
N GLY A 41 -0.58 -4.62 -0.30
CA GLY A 41 -0.77 -3.18 -0.45
C GLY A 41 -0.58 -2.45 0.87
N ILE A 42 0.66 -2.10 1.23
CA ILE A 42 1.06 -1.46 2.48
C ILE A 42 1.60 -0.05 2.19
N PRO A 43 0.81 1.02 2.32
CA PRO A 43 1.25 2.38 1.99
C PRO A 43 2.52 2.79 2.74
N ILE A 44 3.41 3.54 2.08
CA ILE A 44 4.66 3.99 2.66
C ILE A 44 4.55 5.47 3.01
N THR A 45 4.61 5.80 4.30
CA THR A 45 4.64 7.18 4.80
C THR A 45 6.02 7.53 5.30
N ASP A 46 6.40 8.81 5.26
CA ASP A 46 7.70 9.32 5.72
C ASP A 46 8.12 8.79 7.11
N SER A 47 7.15 8.71 8.02
CA SER A 47 7.32 8.35 9.43
C SER A 47 6.88 6.91 9.73
N GLY A 48 6.30 6.19 8.77
CA GLY A 48 5.68 4.88 8.99
C GLY A 48 4.46 4.92 9.92
N LYS A 49 3.81 6.08 10.05
CA LYS A 49 2.59 6.29 10.84
C LYS A 49 1.44 6.77 9.98
N MET A 50 0.22 6.45 10.41
CA MET A 50 -1.01 7.00 9.81
C MET A 50 -1.06 8.52 10.00
N GLY A 51 -1.54 9.24 8.98
CA GLY A 51 -1.51 10.70 8.93
C GLY A 51 -0.14 11.30 8.54
N GLY A 52 0.90 10.48 8.40
CA GLY A 52 2.19 10.89 7.83
C GLY A 52 2.11 11.18 6.34
N LYS A 53 3.11 11.87 5.80
CA LYS A 53 3.16 12.19 4.37
C LYS A 53 3.34 10.90 3.56
N LEU A 54 2.46 10.65 2.61
CA LEU A 54 2.58 9.51 1.69
C LEU A 54 3.78 9.73 0.75
N VAL A 55 4.75 8.82 0.78
CA VAL A 55 6.01 8.92 0.02
C VAL A 55 6.23 7.74 -0.94
N GLY A 56 5.40 6.70 -0.87
CA GLY A 56 5.47 5.57 -1.79
C GLY A 56 4.16 4.76 -1.82
N PRO A 57 3.87 4.06 -2.94
CA PRO A 57 2.67 3.24 -3.05
C PRO A 57 2.77 2.00 -2.19
N GLY A 58 1.59 1.46 -1.86
CA GLY A 58 1.53 0.28 -1.03
C GLY A 58 1.92 -1.02 -1.69
N ASN A 59 1.92 -1.12 -3.02
CA ASN A 59 2.16 -2.38 -3.70
C ASN A 59 3.63 -2.58 -4.07
N LEU A 60 4.41 -3.11 -3.13
CA LEU A 60 5.80 -3.53 -3.38
C LEU A 60 5.88 -4.85 -4.18
N SER A 61 4.76 -5.59 -4.26
CA SER A 61 4.73 -6.96 -4.78
C SER A 61 4.64 -7.08 -6.30
N ARG A 62 4.04 -6.12 -7.02
CA ARG A 62 3.74 -6.31 -8.44
C ARG A 62 4.93 -6.16 -9.39
N TYR A 63 6.06 -5.57 -8.97
CA TYR A 63 7.12 -5.22 -9.93
C TYR A 63 8.57 -5.35 -9.49
N ARG A 64 8.92 -5.45 -8.19
CA ARG A 64 10.31 -5.15 -7.79
C ARG A 64 11.00 -6.09 -6.82
N LEU A 65 10.29 -6.98 -6.13
CA LEU A 65 10.94 -8.02 -5.34
C LEU A 65 11.34 -9.18 -6.26
N SER A 66 12.34 -8.93 -7.13
CA SER A 66 13.03 -10.01 -7.81
C SER A 66 13.70 -10.91 -6.77
N TRP A 67 13.89 -12.18 -7.09
CA TRP A 67 14.63 -13.14 -6.27
C TRP A 67 16.07 -12.71 -5.93
N ARG A 68 16.56 -11.62 -6.53
CA ARG A 68 17.89 -11.02 -6.28
C ARG A 68 17.91 -9.94 -5.20
N VAL A 69 16.75 -9.48 -4.71
CA VAL A 69 16.69 -8.44 -3.68
C VAL A 69 16.96 -9.06 -2.31
N GLN A 70 17.94 -8.52 -1.58
CA GLN A 70 18.25 -8.98 -0.23
C GLN A 70 17.13 -8.58 0.73
N TYR A 71 16.84 -9.43 1.71
CA TYR A 71 15.79 -9.17 2.69
C TYR A 71 16.08 -7.98 3.60
N SER A 72 17.36 -7.63 3.75
CA SER A 72 17.86 -6.45 4.46
C SER A 72 17.75 -5.15 3.66
N THR A 73 17.41 -5.20 2.37
CA THR A 73 17.31 -4.00 1.52
C THR A 73 16.21 -3.07 2.05
N PRO A 74 16.48 -1.77 2.21
CA PRO A 74 15.47 -0.77 2.57
C PRO A 74 14.37 -0.63 1.51
N ILE A 75 13.12 -0.41 1.94
CA ILE A 75 11.96 -0.26 1.06
C ILE A 75 12.14 0.87 0.05
N ARG A 76 12.78 1.98 0.47
CA ARG A 76 13.01 3.14 -0.42
C ARG A 76 13.73 2.80 -1.72
N GLU A 77 14.52 1.72 -1.75
CA GLU A 77 15.31 1.31 -2.92
C GLU A 77 14.50 0.47 -3.91
N VAL A 78 13.41 -0.14 -3.43
CA VAL A 78 12.59 -1.10 -4.19
C VAL A 78 11.16 -0.63 -4.40
N MET A 79 10.72 0.44 -3.74
CA MET A 79 9.40 1.03 -3.93
C MET A 79 9.27 1.74 -5.29
N THR A 80 8.04 1.85 -5.78
CA THR A 80 7.79 2.68 -6.96
C THR A 80 8.04 4.15 -6.60
N PRO A 81 8.68 4.94 -7.50
CA PRO A 81 8.90 6.36 -7.29
C PRO A 81 7.61 7.13 -7.03
N LEU A 82 7.69 8.18 -6.21
CA LEU A 82 6.56 9.05 -5.88
C LEU A 82 5.93 9.69 -7.14
N SER A 83 6.73 9.96 -8.17
CA SER A 83 6.28 10.52 -9.45
C SER A 83 5.30 9.63 -10.22
N GLU A 84 5.27 8.34 -9.93
CA GLU A 84 4.37 7.37 -10.58
C GLU A 84 3.17 6.99 -9.69
N LEU A 85 3.05 7.65 -8.53
CA LEU A 85 1.97 7.42 -7.59
C LEU A 85 0.69 8.11 -8.09
N ILE A 86 -0.37 7.32 -8.23
CA ILE A 86 -1.70 7.85 -8.49
C ILE A 86 -2.37 8.05 -7.13
N THR A 87 -2.75 9.30 -6.85
CA THR A 87 -3.47 9.70 -5.63
C THR A 87 -4.76 10.41 -5.98
N ALA A 88 -5.71 10.40 -5.06
CA ALA A 88 -6.91 11.23 -5.13
C ALA A 88 -6.95 12.17 -3.91
N PRO A 89 -7.54 13.38 -4.03
CA PRO A 89 -7.70 14.28 -2.90
C PRO A 89 -8.62 13.68 -1.83
N ALA A 90 -8.52 14.20 -0.61
CA ALA A 90 -9.44 13.79 0.47
C ALA A 90 -10.88 14.21 0.14
N GLY A 91 -11.85 13.40 0.56
CA GLY A 91 -13.28 13.68 0.37
C GLY A 91 -13.84 13.29 -1.00
N VAL A 92 -13.06 12.62 -1.86
CA VAL A 92 -13.60 12.03 -3.09
C VAL A 92 -14.62 10.94 -2.78
N THR A 93 -15.64 10.84 -3.62
CA THR A 93 -16.60 9.74 -3.53
C THR A 93 -15.98 8.44 -4.00
N LEU A 94 -16.55 7.29 -3.60
CA LEU A 94 -16.09 5.98 -4.06
C LEU A 94 -16.11 5.88 -5.59
N SER A 95 -17.14 6.46 -6.25
CA SER A 95 -17.24 6.50 -7.71
C SER A 95 -16.08 7.28 -8.34
N GLN A 96 -15.77 8.46 -7.81
CA GLN A 96 -14.66 9.29 -8.30
C GLN A 96 -13.31 8.59 -8.10
N ALA A 97 -13.11 7.96 -6.94
CA ALA A 97 -11.92 7.17 -6.68
C ALA A 97 -11.79 6.00 -7.66
N HIS A 98 -12.90 5.32 -7.96
CA HIS A 98 -12.93 4.25 -8.95
C HIS A 98 -12.59 4.76 -10.36
N ASP A 99 -13.12 5.92 -10.77
CA ASP A 99 -12.80 6.54 -12.06
C ASP A 99 -11.31 6.89 -12.18
N VAL A 100 -10.70 7.42 -11.12
CA VAL A 100 -9.25 7.69 -11.06
C VAL A 100 -8.46 6.39 -11.22
N LEU A 101 -8.87 5.33 -10.52
CA LEU A 101 -8.23 4.01 -10.63
C LEU A 101 -8.36 3.41 -12.04
N GLN A 102 -9.55 3.43 -12.64
CA GLN A 102 -9.83 2.94 -13.99
C GLN A 102 -9.00 3.67 -15.04
N LYS A 103 -8.97 5.01 -15.00
CA LYS A 103 -8.17 5.84 -15.92
C LYS A 103 -6.68 5.57 -15.81
N SER A 104 -6.20 5.22 -14.62
CA SER A 104 -4.79 4.97 -14.37
C SER A 104 -4.28 3.63 -14.92
N LYS A 105 -5.17 2.70 -15.30
CA LYS A 105 -4.87 1.32 -15.76
C LYS A 105 -3.97 0.49 -14.82
N LYS A 106 -3.63 0.98 -13.62
CA LYS A 106 -2.83 0.25 -12.63
C LYS A 106 -3.67 -0.66 -11.72
N ALA A 107 -5.00 -0.56 -11.80
CA ALA A 107 -5.95 -1.38 -11.07
C ALA A 107 -6.59 -2.42 -12.00
N ASN A 108 -5.86 -3.49 -12.35
CA ASN A 108 -6.50 -4.68 -12.90
C ASN A 108 -7.10 -5.47 -11.73
N TYR A 109 -8.33 -5.10 -11.33
CA TYR A 109 -9.23 -6.01 -10.64
C TYR A 109 -9.87 -6.87 -11.74
N GLN A 110 -9.37 -8.09 -11.92
CA GLN A 110 -10.19 -9.10 -12.57
C GLN A 110 -11.16 -9.61 -11.50
N SER A 111 -12.44 -9.50 -11.82
CA SER A 111 -13.56 -10.14 -11.13
C SER A 111 -13.32 -11.63 -10.93
#